data_AF-A0A932IZW5-F1
#
_entry.id   AF-A0A932IZW5-F1
#
_cell.length_a   1.000
_cell.length_b   1.000
_cell.length_c   1.000
_cell.angle_alpha   90.00
_cell.angle_beta   90.00
_cell.angle_gamma   90.00
#
_symmetry.space_group_name_H-M   'P 1'
#
loop_
_entity.id
_entity.type
_entity.pdbx_description
1 polymer ?
#
loop_
_entity_poly.entity_id
_entity_poly.type
_entity_poly.pdbx_seq_one_letter_code
_entity_poly.pdbx_strand_id
1 'polypeptide(L)'
;MPKQFQSAVVFAYHNVGVRCLQVLLARGVDVKLVVSHQDNPLETIWFESVAALCQRHGIPCITPDASELAQVEQRIAALAPDLILSFYYRNMLPTILLALAK
;
A
#
# COMPACT_ATOMS: atom_id res chain seq x y z
N MET A 1 -2.67 18.68 21.89
CA MET A 1 -2.59 18.73 20.41
C MET A 1 -3.50 17.62 19.88
N PRO A 2 -4.35 17.86 18.86
CA PRO A 2 -5.17 16.78 18.33
C PRO A 2 -4.25 15.67 17.82
N LYS A 3 -4.63 14.43 18.08
CA LYS A 3 -3.88 13.24 17.67
C LYS A 3 -3.85 13.24 16.14
N GLN A 4 -2.73 13.68 15.55
CA GLN A 4 -2.58 13.69 14.11
C GLN A 4 -2.68 12.25 13.63
N PHE A 5 -3.71 11.95 12.84
CA PHE A 5 -3.82 10.63 12.23
C PHE A 5 -2.60 10.44 11.35
N GLN A 6 -1.79 9.42 11.65
CA GLN A 6 -0.59 9.13 10.88
C GLN A 6 -1.00 8.79 9.44
N SER A 7 -0.36 9.46 8.48
CA SER A 7 -0.51 9.15 7.07
C SER A 7 0.40 7.98 6.69
N ALA A 8 -0.07 7.10 5.80
CA ALA A 8 0.68 5.91 5.43
C ALA A 8 0.67 5.65 3.92
N VAL A 9 1.79 5.13 3.42
CA VAL A 9 1.84 4.38 2.16
C VAL A 9 1.95 2.89 2.51
N VAL A 10 1.10 2.07 1.91
CA VAL A 10 0.98 0.65 2.25
C VAL A 10 1.36 -0.20 1.04
N PHE A 11 2.32 -1.09 1.22
CA PHE A 11 2.65 -2.15 0.29
C PHE A 11 1.90 -3.41 0.74
N ALA A 12 0.89 -3.86 -0.01
CA ALA A 12 0.02 -4.94 0.47
C ALA A 12 -0.39 -5.90 -0.63
N TYR A 13 -0.45 -7.18 -0.30
CA TYR A 13 -0.97 -8.22 -1.18
C TYR A 13 -1.66 -9.34 -0.40
N HIS A 14 -2.50 -10.12 -1.10
CA HIS A 14 -3.28 -11.23 -0.54
C HIS A 14 -4.23 -10.84 0.62
N ASN A 15 -4.88 -11.87 1.18
CA ASN A 15 -5.76 -11.81 2.35
C ASN A 15 -5.16 -11.02 3.52
N VAL A 16 -3.87 -11.21 3.80
CA VAL A 16 -3.22 -10.51 4.92
C VAL A 16 -3.14 -9.02 4.64
N GLY A 17 -2.78 -8.63 3.40
CA GLY A 17 -2.82 -7.24 2.97
C GLY A 17 -4.19 -6.60 3.16
N VAL A 18 -5.27 -7.29 2.76
CA VAL A 18 -6.65 -6.82 2.95
C VAL A 18 -6.99 -6.63 4.43
N ARG A 19 -6.74 -7.64 5.28
CA ARG A 19 -7.07 -7.58 6.70
C ARG A 19 -6.30 -6.47 7.42
N CYS A 20 -5.02 -6.34 7.14
CA CYS A 20 -4.20 -5.28 7.73
C CYS A 20 -4.65 -3.90 7.25
N LEU A 21 -4.97 -3.73 5.96
CA LEU A 21 -5.48 -2.47 5.44
C LEU A 21 -6.83 -2.10 6.09
N GLN A 22 -7.76 -3.05 6.25
CA GLN A 22 -9.02 -2.83 6.97
C GLN A 22 -8.81 -2.31 8.40
N VAL A 23 -7.82 -2.86 9.12
CA VAL A 23 -7.49 -2.42 10.49
C VAL A 23 -6.92 -1.00 10.50
N LEU A 24 -6.07 -0.64 9.55
CA LEU A 24 -5.56 0.74 9.44
C LEU A 24 -6.70 1.74 9.21
N LEU A 25 -7.59 1.44 8.27
CA LEU A 25 -8.75 2.29 7.97
C LEU A 25 -9.69 2.41 9.17
N ALA A 26 -9.98 1.30 9.86
CA ALA A 26 -10.80 1.31 11.07
C ALA A 26 -10.19 2.13 12.22
N ARG A 27 -8.85 2.27 12.26
CA ARG A 27 -8.13 3.11 13.23
C ARG A 27 -8.00 4.57 12.80
N GLY A 28 -8.52 4.93 11.62
CA GLY A 28 -8.45 6.29 11.08
C GLY A 28 -7.10 6.67 10.49
N VAL A 29 -6.24 5.70 10.15
CA VAL A 29 -4.98 5.98 9.44
C VAL A 29 -5.30 6.53 8.04
N ASP A 30 -4.62 7.61 7.66
CA ASP A 30 -4.80 8.27 6.37
C ASP A 30 -3.93 7.58 5.31
N VAL A 31 -4.48 6.53 4.69
CA VAL A 31 -3.78 5.74 3.68
C VAL A 31 -3.77 6.50 2.35
N LYS A 32 -2.62 7.08 2.00
CA LYS A 32 -2.45 7.94 0.82
C LYS A 32 -2.29 7.17 -0.49
N LEU A 33 -1.70 5.99 -0.43
CA LEU A 33 -1.41 5.14 -1.57
C LEU A 33 -1.27 3.70 -1.12
N VAL A 34 -1.80 2.78 -1.92
CA VAL A 34 -1.53 1.35 -1.80
C VAL A 34 -0.77 0.86 -3.02
N VAL A 35 0.36 0.19 -2.79
CA VAL A 35 1.13 -0.50 -3.82
C VAL A 35 0.87 -1.99 -3.68
N SER A 36 0.33 -2.61 -4.71
CA SER A 36 0.00 -4.03 -4.73
C SER A 36 0.67 -4.73 -5.93
N HIS A 37 0.35 -5.99 -6.15
CA HIS A 37 0.81 -6.73 -7.34
C HIS A 37 -0.34 -6.88 -8.32
N GLN A 38 -0.03 -7.01 -9.61
CA GLN A 38 -1.02 -7.50 -10.55
C GLN A 38 -1.39 -8.92 -10.16
N ASP A 39 -2.69 -9.16 -10.18
CA ASP A 39 -3.25 -10.48 -9.95
C ASP A 39 -2.91 -11.39 -11.14
N ASN A 40 -2.35 -12.57 -10.87
CA ASN A 40 -2.00 -13.52 -11.92
C ASN A 40 -3.30 -14.12 -12.50
N PRO A 41 -3.61 -13.93 -13.79
CA PRO A 41 -4.84 -14.44 -14.40
C PRO A 41 -4.93 -15.98 -14.42
N LEU A 42 -3.82 -16.69 -14.17
CA LEU A 42 -3.77 -18.15 -14.04
C LEU A 42 -4.00 -18.63 -12.59
N GLU A 43 -3.98 -17.74 -11.61
CA GLU A 43 -4.35 -18.08 -10.24
C GLU A 43 -5.86 -17.87 -10.06
N THR A 44 -6.57 -18.90 -9.60
CA THR A 44 -7.97 -18.70 -9.17
C THR A 44 -7.95 -17.89 -7.87
N ILE A 45 -8.25 -16.60 -7.99
CA ILE A 45 -8.23 -15.67 -6.85
C ILE A 45 -9.53 -15.86 -6.06
N TRP A 46 -9.48 -16.72 -5.05
CA TRP A 46 -10.57 -16.94 -4.09
C TRP A 46 -10.53 -15.98 -2.89
N PHE A 47 -9.64 -14.98 -2.93
CA PHE A 47 -9.39 -14.04 -1.82
C PHE A 47 -9.95 -12.65 -2.10
N GLU A 48 -10.25 -11.91 -1.03
CA GLU A 48 -10.54 -10.47 -1.15
C GLU A 48 -9.31 -9.80 -1.79
N SER A 49 -9.52 -9.01 -2.84
CA SER A 49 -8.45 -8.28 -3.53
C SER A 49 -8.16 -6.95 -2.83
N VAL A 50 -6.88 -6.66 -2.62
CA VAL A 50 -6.43 -5.35 -2.08
C VAL A 50 -6.89 -4.21 -2.99
N ALA A 51 -6.82 -4.40 -4.32
CA ALA A 51 -7.30 -3.41 -5.28
C ALA A 51 -8.80 -3.14 -5.15
N ALA A 52 -9.61 -4.21 -4.99
CA ALA A 52 -11.05 -4.08 -4.77
C ALA A 52 -11.38 -3.37 -3.45
N LEU A 53 -10.62 -3.63 -2.38
CA LEU A 53 -10.76 -2.88 -1.13
C LEU A 53 -10.42 -1.39 -1.33
N CYS A 54 -9.32 -1.08 -2.01
CA CYS A 54 -8.92 0.30 -2.29
C CYS A 54 -10.00 1.04 -3.10
N GLN A 55 -10.55 0.41 -4.14
CA GLN A 55 -11.62 0.98 -4.95
C GLN A 55 -12.86 1.32 -4.11
N ARG A 56 -13.29 0.40 -3.23
CA ARG A 56 -14.45 0.64 -2.34
C ARG A 56 -14.26 1.81 -1.39
N HIS A 57 -13.03 2.07 -0.96
CA HIS A 57 -12.71 3.15 -0.02
C HIS A 57 -12.17 4.41 -0.69
N GLY A 58 -12.10 4.46 -2.04
CA GLY A 58 -11.57 5.61 -2.77
C GLY A 58 -10.06 5.83 -2.58
N ILE A 59 -9.31 4.79 -2.25
CA ILE A 59 -7.87 4.86 -2.00
C ILE A 59 -7.12 4.64 -3.33
N PRO A 60 -6.16 5.52 -3.69
CA PRO A 60 -5.30 5.27 -4.85
C PRO A 60 -4.55 3.95 -4.70
N CYS A 61 -4.66 3.07 -5.70
CA CYS A 61 -3.95 1.80 -5.75
C CYS A 61 -3.19 1.67 -7.08
N ILE A 62 -1.95 1.21 -7.01
CA ILE A 62 -1.12 0.93 -8.18
C ILE A 62 -0.48 -0.46 -8.06
N THR A 63 -0.18 -1.06 -9.20
CA THR A 63 0.42 -2.40 -9.29
C THR A 63 1.66 -2.37 -10.20
N PRO A 64 2.72 -1.66 -9.81
CA PRO A 64 3.95 -1.58 -10.58
C PRO A 64 4.69 -2.92 -10.52
N ASP A 65 5.32 -3.30 -11.63
CA ASP A 65 6.26 -4.41 -11.63
C ASP A 65 7.55 -4.03 -10.87
N ALA A 66 8.38 -5.03 -10.57
CA ALA A 66 9.61 -4.82 -9.80
C ALA A 66 10.56 -3.77 -10.43
N SER A 67 10.64 -3.72 -11.77
CA SER A 67 11.44 -2.73 -12.51
C SER A 67 10.85 -1.31 -12.45
N GLU A 68 9.56 -1.17 -12.14
CA GLU A 68 8.84 0.10 -12.13
C GLU A 68 8.78 0.72 -10.74
N LEU A 69 9.14 -0.02 -9.68
CA LEU A 69 9.16 0.47 -8.31
C LEU A 69 9.98 1.75 -8.13
N ALA A 70 11.07 1.92 -8.88
CA ALA A 70 11.88 3.14 -8.86
C ALA A 70 11.10 4.38 -9.30
N GLN A 71 10.13 4.23 -10.21
CA GLN A 71 9.31 5.33 -10.71
C GLN A 71 8.25 5.76 -9.69
N VAL A 72 7.95 4.89 -8.72
CA VAL A 72 6.99 5.15 -7.64
C VAL A 72 7.60 6.04 -6.54
N GLU A 73 8.93 6.09 -6.45
CA GLU A 73 9.67 6.86 -5.43
C GLU A 73 9.24 8.33 -5.40
N GLN A 74 9.28 9.01 -6.54
CA GLN A 74 8.91 10.44 -6.62
C GLN A 74 7.47 10.68 -6.18
N ARG A 75 6.57 9.76 -6.51
CA ARG A 75 5.16 9.83 -6.09
C ARG A 75 5.03 9.65 -4.59
N ILE A 76 5.73 8.68 -3.99
CA ILE A 76 5.70 8.46 -2.53
C ILE A 76 6.32 9.65 -1.80
N ALA A 77 7.43 10.19 -2.30
CA ALA A 77 8.10 11.36 -1.73
C ALA A 77 7.16 12.59 -1.70
N ALA A 78 6.40 12.82 -2.78
CA ALA A 78 5.43 13.90 -2.85
C ALA A 78 4.25 13.75 -1.87
N LEU A 79 3.91 12.51 -1.49
CA LEU A 79 2.87 12.23 -0.49
C LEU A 79 3.36 12.47 0.95
N ALA A 80 4.68 12.49 1.17
CA ALA A 80 5.33 12.73 2.46
C ALA A 80 4.71 11.96 3.64
N PRO A 81 4.59 10.61 3.54
CA PRO A 81 3.90 9.81 4.54
C PRO A 81 4.64 9.79 5.87
N ASP A 82 3.89 9.59 6.96
CA ASP A 82 4.48 9.37 8.29
C ASP A 82 4.89 7.91 8.48
N LEU A 83 4.29 6.98 7.73
CA LEU A 83 4.58 5.55 7.81
C LEU A 83 4.68 4.92 6.42
N ILE A 84 5.61 3.96 6.30
CA ILE A 84 5.61 2.96 5.24
C ILE A 84 5.38 1.59 5.89
N LEU A 85 4.33 0.91 5.45
CA LEU A 85 3.94 -0.39 5.98
C LEU A 85 3.95 -1.43 4.87
N SER A 86 4.47 -2.62 5.15
CA SER A 86 4.48 -3.74 4.21
C SER A 86 3.74 -4.93 4.81
N PHE A 87 2.71 -5.41 4.11
CA PHE A 87 1.88 -6.54 4.49
C PHE A 87 1.87 -7.56 3.36
N TYR A 88 2.67 -8.63 3.50
CA TYR A 88 2.71 -9.72 2.53
C TYR A 88 3.05 -9.26 1.09
N TYR A 89 3.75 -8.13 0.95
CA TYR A 89 4.25 -7.67 -0.33
C TYR A 89 5.39 -8.59 -0.81
N ARG A 90 5.33 -9.05 -2.06
CA ARG A 90 6.23 -10.08 -2.60
C ARG A 90 7.61 -9.55 -3.01
N ASN A 91 7.70 -8.31 -3.47
CA ASN A 91 8.96 -7.74 -3.95
C ASN A 91 9.75 -7.09 -2.81
N MET A 92 11.08 -7.17 -2.88
CA MET A 92 11.95 -6.43 -1.96
C MET A 92 11.73 -4.92 -2.15
N LEU A 93 11.53 -4.21 -1.04
CA LEU A 93 11.39 -2.75 -1.08
C LEU A 93 12.79 -2.11 -1.13
N PRO A 94 13.08 -1.26 -2.13
CA PRO A 94 14.31 -0.48 -2.16
C PRO A 94 14.45 0.36 -0.88
N THR A 95 15.66 0.40 -0.32
CA THR A 95 15.94 1.16 0.92
C THR A 95 15.59 2.64 0.77
N ILE A 96 15.73 3.21 -0.43
CA ILE A 96 15.34 4.59 -0.72
C ILE A 96 13.86 4.84 -0.44
N LEU A 97 12.97 3.89 -0.73
CA LEU A 97 11.56 4.03 -0.41
C LEU A 97 11.34 4.06 1.10
N LEU A 98 12.00 3.17 1.84
CA LEU A 98 11.89 3.11 3.30
C LEU A 98 12.35 4.40 4.00
N ALA A 99 13.30 5.11 3.39
CA ALA A 99 13.81 6.38 3.88
C ALA A 99 12.87 7.58 3.64
N LEU A 100 11.75 7.40 2.91
CA LEU A 100 10.79 8.47 2.61
C LEU A 100 9.77 8.72 3.73
N ALA A 101 9.62 7.78 4.68
CA ALA A 101 8.79 7.99 5.85
C ALA A 101 9.49 8.94 6.84
N LYS A 102 8.72 9.81 7.49
CA LYS A 102 9.23 10.80 8.46
C LYS A 102 9.62 10.21 9.81
#